data_AF-A0A4Y2UAG4-F1
#
_entry.id   AF-A0A4Y2UAG4-F1
#
_cell.length_a   1.000
_cell.length_b   1.000
_cell.length_c   1.000
_cell.angle_alpha   90.00
_cell.angle_beta   90.00
_cell.angle_gamma   90.00
#
_symmetry.space_group_name_H-M   'P 1'
#
loop_
_entity.id
_entity.type
_entity.pdbx_description
1 polymer ?
#
loop_
_entity_poly.entity_id
_entity_poly.type
_entity_poly.pdbx_seq_one_letter_code
_entity_poly.pdbx_strand_id
1 'polypeptide(L)'
;MTYTALIRPVLEYGYQDYQLVSQTNLNKLERVQLSAARIITGLRSCCPKAIVLYEADLQPLSMRIRTNSAKYIAKLQSIGSLLTELRNLFYSGQATRD
;
A
#
# COMPACT_ATOMS: atom_id res chain seq x y z
N MET A 1 7.94 0.39 16.06
CA MET A 1 7.02 -0.65 16.62
C MET A 1 5.57 -0.15 16.64
N THR A 2 5.23 0.91 17.39
CA THR A 2 3.83 1.40 17.56
C THR A 2 3.17 1.90 16.28
N TYR A 3 3.86 2.71 15.46
CA TYR A 3 3.30 3.21 14.20
C TYR A 3 2.92 2.08 13.25
N THR A 4 3.83 1.12 13.05
CA THR A 4 3.65 -0.01 12.13
C THR A 4 2.52 -0.94 12.58
N ALA A 5 2.34 -1.13 13.88
CA ALA A 5 1.32 -2.04 14.40
C ALA A 5 -0.09 -1.43 14.40
N LEU A 6 -0.24 -0.14 14.74
CA LEU A 6 -1.56 0.45 15.00
C LEU A 6 -2.01 1.42 13.90
N ILE A 7 -1.10 2.28 13.42
CA ILE A 7 -1.47 3.37 12.50
C ILE A 7 -1.34 2.93 11.05
N ARG A 8 -0.25 2.23 10.71
CA ARG A 8 0.03 1.81 9.34
C ARG A 8 -1.10 0.95 8.73
N PRO A 9 -1.67 -0.05 9.41
CA PRO A 9 -2.74 -0.86 8.83
C PRO A 9 -3.99 -0.02 8.51
N VAL A 10 -4.37 0.90 9.40
CA VAL A 10 -5.54 1.76 9.21
C VAL A 10 -5.31 2.77 8.08
N LEU A 11 -4.13 3.40 8.06
CA LEU A 11 -3.80 4.44 7.09
C LEU A 11 -3.58 3.89 5.68
N GLU A 12 -3.07 2.66 5.56
CA GLU A 12 -2.71 2.08 4.27
C GLU A 12 -3.70 1.02 3.77
N TYR A 13 -4.73 0.64 4.53
CA TYR A 13 -5.70 -0.39 4.12
C TYR A 13 -6.24 -0.18 2.68
N GLY A 14 -6.58 1.06 2.33
CA GLY A 14 -7.12 1.45 1.02
C GLY A 14 -6.09 1.78 -0.05
N TYR A 15 -4.84 1.29 0.05
CA TYR A 15 -3.77 1.65 -0.91
C TYR A 15 -4.10 1.32 -2.37
N GLN A 16 -5.02 0.37 -2.61
CA GLN A 16 -5.51 0.00 -3.93
C GLN A 16 -6.27 1.15 -4.60
N ASP A 17 -7.08 1.88 -3.82
CA ASP A 17 -7.91 2.98 -4.32
C ASP A 17 -7.15 4.30 -4.34
N TYR A 18 -6.12 4.44 -3.50
CA TYR A 18 -5.34 5.68 -3.36
C TYR A 18 -4.60 6.11 -4.62
N GLN A 19 -4.39 5.20 -5.58
CA GLN A 19 -3.81 5.55 -6.87
C GLN A 19 -4.73 6.46 -7.70
N LEU A 20 -6.05 6.40 -7.46
CA LEU A 20 -7.05 7.22 -8.14
C LEU A 20 -7.34 8.54 -7.40
N VAL A 21 -6.82 8.69 -6.19
CA VAL A 21 -7.10 9.83 -5.32
C VAL A 21 -6.24 11.02 -5.72
N SER A 22 -6.83 12.22 -5.69
CA SER A 22 -6.09 13.46 -5.99
C SER A 22 -4.92 13.68 -5.03
N GLN A 23 -3.84 14.29 -5.54
CA GLN A 23 -2.64 14.57 -4.75
C GLN A 23 -2.95 15.41 -3.49
N THR A 24 -3.94 16.31 -3.56
CA THR A 24 -4.39 17.11 -2.40
C THR A 24 -4.91 16.24 -1.26
N ASN A 25 -5.66 15.19 -1.57
CA ASN A 25 -6.17 14.27 -0.55
C ASN A 25 -5.07 13.34 -0.02
N LEU A 26 -4.12 12.92 -0.87
CA LEU A 26 -2.92 12.21 -0.41
C LEU A 26 -2.06 13.06 0.53
N ASN A 27 -1.94 14.36 0.27
CA ASN A 27 -1.23 15.28 1.15
C ASN A 27 -1.93 15.41 2.52
N LYS A 28 -3.27 15.32 2.58
CA LYS A 28 -4.00 15.28 3.87
C LYS A 28 -3.67 14.02 4.66
N LEU A 29 -3.62 12.85 4.00
CA LEU A 29 -3.21 11.60 4.63
C LEU A 29 -1.76 11.63 5.12
N GLU A 30 -0.85 12.22 4.34
CA GLU A 30 0.54 12.39 4.76
C GLU A 30 0.66 13.30 5.99
N ARG A 31 -0.18 14.33 6.13
CA ARG A 31 -0.24 15.13 7.36
C ARG A 31 -0.66 14.31 8.58
N VAL A 32 -1.59 13.35 8.43
CA VAL A 32 -1.97 12.42 9.51
C VAL A 32 -0.79 11.54 9.92
N GLN A 33 -0.09 10.95 8.95
CA GLN A 33 1.13 10.18 9.21
C GLN A 33 2.17 11.01 9.97
N LEU A 34 2.47 12.23 9.49
CA LEU A 34 3.48 13.10 10.11
C LEU A 34 3.07 13.53 11.51
N SER A 35 1.78 13.78 11.75
CA SER A 35 1.27 14.07 13.09
C SER A 35 1.49 12.89 14.05
N ALA A 36 1.10 11.69 13.61
CA ALA A 36 1.26 10.49 14.41
C ALA A 36 2.74 10.15 14.66
N ALA A 37 3.59 10.30 13.65
CA ALA A 37 5.03 10.11 13.77
C ALA A 37 5.62 11.08 14.81
N ARG A 38 5.27 12.37 14.76
CA ARG A 38 5.73 13.35 15.76
C ARG A 38 5.32 12.99 17.18
N ILE A 39 4.09 12.54 17.40
CA ILE A 39 3.61 12.12 18.72
C ILE A 39 4.43 10.95 19.24
N ILE A 40 4.66 9.93 18.39
CA ILE A 40 5.40 8.73 18.76
C ILE A 40 6.88 9.02 19.05
N THR A 41 7.50 9.90 18.26
CA THR A 41 8.92 10.25 18.42
C THR A 41 9.15 11.42 19.39
N GLY A 42 8.09 12.01 19.96
CA GLY A 42 8.20 13.17 20.86
C GLY A 42 8.69 14.45 20.19
N LEU A 43 8.58 14.57 18.87
CA LEU A 43 9.06 15.73 18.11
C LEU A 43 8.06 16.89 18.16
N ARG A 44 8.59 18.12 18.14
CA ARG A 44 7.76 19.34 18.09
C ARG A 44 7.01 19.45 16.77
N SER A 45 5.88 20.17 16.81
CA SER A 45 5.07 20.45 15.61
C SER A 45 5.84 21.18 14.50
N CYS A 46 6.80 22.03 14.87
CA CYS A 46 7.66 22.76 13.93
C CYS A 46 8.74 21.88 13.26
N CYS A 47 8.93 20.64 13.71
CA CYS A 47 9.95 19.77 13.13
C CYS A 47 9.69 19.53 11.63
N PRO A 48 10.69 19.78 10.76
CA PRO A 48 10.61 19.51 9.33
C PRO A 48 10.22 18.07 9.02
N LYS A 49 9.44 17.87 7.96
CA LYS A 49 8.93 16.53 7.58
C LYS A 49 10.04 15.49 7.39
N ALA A 50 11.18 15.90 6.81
CA ALA A 50 12.27 14.98 6.52
C ALA A 50 12.88 14.40 7.80
N ILE A 51 13.05 15.23 8.84
CA ILE A 51 13.54 14.80 10.14
C ILE A 51 12.53 13.87 10.81
N VAL A 52 11.24 14.23 10.79
CA VAL A 52 10.17 13.38 11.37
C VAL A 52 10.14 12.00 10.71
N LEU A 53 10.27 11.95 9.38
CA LEU A 53 10.30 10.69 8.63
C LEU A 53 11.55 9.87 8.94
N TYR A 54 12.72 10.51 9.03
CA TYR A 54 13.98 9.87 9.38
C TYR A 54 13.94 9.27 10.79
N GLU A 55 13.56 10.07 11.79
CA GLU A 55 13.50 9.64 13.20
C GLU A 55 12.46 8.54 13.44
N ALA A 56 11.33 8.58 12.71
CA ALA A 56 10.30 7.56 12.80
C ALA A 56 10.60 6.29 11.97
N ASP A 57 11.71 6.27 11.22
CA ASP A 57 12.03 5.22 10.24
C ASP A 57 10.89 4.98 9.23
N LEU A 58 10.36 6.08 8.66
CA LEU A 58 9.24 6.08 7.74
C LEU A 58 9.61 6.70 6.39
N GLN A 59 9.25 6.01 5.31
CA GLN A 59 9.25 6.59 3.97
C GLN A 59 8.07 7.56 3.77
N PRO A 60 8.09 8.45 2.76
CA PRO A 60 6.90 9.20 2.35
C PRO A 60 5.71 8.28 2.04
N LEU A 61 4.50 8.69 2.41
CA LEU A 61 3.30 7.86 2.24
C LEU A 61 3.05 7.49 0.78
N SER A 62 3.22 8.45 -0.13
CA SER A 62 3.05 8.26 -1.58
C SER A 62 3.96 7.18 -2.15
N MET A 63 5.20 7.09 -1.65
CA MET A 63 6.17 6.08 -2.10
C MET A 63 5.75 4.68 -1.68
N ARG A 64 5.25 4.53 -0.44
CA ARG A 64 4.75 3.24 0.06
C ARG A 64 3.47 2.81 -0.64
N ILE A 65 2.52 3.72 -0.86
CA ILE A 65 1.30 3.44 -1.63
C ILE A 65 1.68 2.93 -3.02
N ARG A 66 2.52 3.66 -3.77
CA ARG A 66 2.95 3.23 -5.12
C ARG A 66 3.59 1.83 -5.12
N THR A 67 4.44 1.56 -4.14
CA THR A 67 5.11 0.26 -4.02
C THR A 67 4.12 -0.86 -3.70
N ASN A 68 3.18 -0.63 -2.79
CA ASN A 68 2.17 -1.61 -2.41
C ASN A 68 1.17 -1.85 -3.53
N SER A 69 0.73 -0.80 -4.23
CA SER A 69 -0.15 -0.90 -5.39
C SER A 69 0.51 -1.70 -6.51
N ALA A 70 1.79 -1.46 -6.80
CA ALA A 70 2.52 -2.23 -7.80
C ALA A 70 2.62 -3.72 -7.43
N LYS A 71 2.93 -4.03 -6.16
CA LYS A 71 2.95 -5.42 -5.66
C LYS A 71 1.58 -6.09 -5.78
N TYR A 72 0.51 -5.36 -5.49
CA TYR A 72 -0.85 -5.87 -5.59
C TYR A 72 -1.25 -6.15 -7.04
N ILE A 73 -0.96 -5.23 -7.96
CA ILE A 73 -1.23 -5.42 -9.39
C ILE A 73 -0.46 -6.63 -9.93
N ALA A 74 0.81 -6.77 -9.59
CA ALA A 74 1.62 -7.93 -9.99
C ALA A 74 1.03 -9.25 -9.46
N LYS A 75 0.54 -9.26 -8.22
CA LYS A 75 -0.15 -10.42 -7.64
C LYS A 75 -1.44 -10.75 -8.38
N LEU A 76 -2.24 -9.74 -8.73
CA LEU A 76 -3.47 -9.93 -9.51
C LEU A 76 -3.18 -10.51 -10.90
N GLN A 77 -2.13 -10.03 -11.58
CA GLN A 77 -1.71 -10.56 -12.88
C GLN A 77 -1.30 -12.03 -12.79
N SER A 78 -0.52 -12.39 -11.77
CA SER A 78 -0.12 -13.78 -11.52
C SER A 78 -1.32 -14.69 -11.27
N ILE A 79 -2.29 -14.25 -10.46
CA ILE A 79 -3.53 -15.00 -10.21
C ILE A 79 -4.35 -15.14 -11.49
N GLY A 80 -4.48 -14.07 -12.29
CA GLY A 80 -5.19 -14.11 -13.56
C GLY A 80 -4.59 -15.11 -14.56
N SER A 81 -3.26 -15.18 -14.64
CA SER A 81 -2.55 -16.18 -15.45
C SER A 81 -2.87 -17.60 -14.99
N LEU A 82 -2.76 -17.85 -13.68
CA LEU A 82 -3.05 -19.16 -13.10
C LEU A 82 -4.49 -19.62 -13.38
N LEU A 83 -5.46 -18.72 -13.20
CA LEU A 83 -6.87 -19.03 -13.49
C LEU A 83 -7.09 -19.33 -14.98
N THR A 84 -6.38 -18.65 -15.87
CA THR A 84 -6.45 -18.89 -17.32
C THR A 84 -5.88 -20.27 -17.67
N GLU A 85 -4.75 -20.66 -17.08
CA GLU A 85 -4.15 -21.99 -17.27
C GLU A 85 -5.07 -23.11 -16.76
N LEU A 86 -5.60 -22.98 -15.55
CA LEU A 86 -6.54 -23.96 -14.98
C LEU A 86 -7.80 -24.10 -15.84
N ARG A 87 -8.32 -22.99 -16.34
CA ARG A 87 -9.45 -22.98 -17.26
C ARG A 87 -9.13 -23.77 -18.54
N ASN A 88 -7.96 -23.53 -19.14
CA ASN A 88 -7.55 -24.23 -20.35
C ASN A 88 -7.38 -25.74 -20.11
N LEU A 89 -6.82 -26.15 -18.97
CA LEU A 89 -6.68 -27.56 -18.58
C LEU A 89 -8.04 -28.25 -18.41
N PHE A 90 -9.02 -27.55 -17.80
CA PHE A 90 -10.37 -28.06 -17.65
C PHE A 90 -11.05 -28.29 -19.00
N TYR A 91 -10.93 -27.33 -19.93
CA TYR A 91 -11.51 -27.47 -21.27
C TYR A 91 -10.79 -28.52 -22.13
N SER A 92 -9.46 -28.66 -22.02
CA SER A 92 -8.73 -29.71 -22.75
C SER A 92 -9.08 -31.13 -22.26
N GLY A 93 -9.38 -31.30 -20.97
CA GLY A 93 -9.80 -32.59 -20.42
C GLY A 93 -11.24 -32.99 -20.74
N GLN A 94 -12.07 -32.04 -21.19
CA GLN A 94 -13.43 -32.31 -21.70
C GLN A 94 -13.38 -32.75 -23.18
N ALA A 95 -12.38 -32.31 -23.95
CA ALA A 95 -12.23 -32.63 -25.37
C ALA A 95 -11.74 -34.07 -25.66
N THR A 96 -11.30 -34.82 -24.65
CA THR A 96 -10.76 -36.19 -24.78
C THR A 96 -11.70 -37.28 -24.29
N ARG A 97 -12.99 -36.99 -24.08
CA ARG A 97 -13.99 -37.92 -23.52
C ARG A 97 -15.05 -38.41 -24.52
N ASP A 98 -14.86 -38.14 -25.81
CA ASP A 98 -15.64 -38.69 -26.92
C ASP A 98 -14.86 -39.84 -27.60
#